data_AF-A0A4Q4Z5I4-F1
#
_entry.id   AF-A0A4Q4Z5I4-F1
#
_cell.length_a   1.000
_cell.length_b   1.000
_cell.length_c   1.000
_cell.angle_alpha   90.00
_cell.angle_beta   90.00
_cell.angle_gamma   90.00
#
_symmetry.space_group_name_H-M   'P 1'
#
loop_
_entity.id
_entity.type
_entity.pdbx_description
1 polymer ?
#
loop_
_entity_poly.entity_id
_entity_poly.type
_entity_poly.pdbx_seq_one_letter_code
_entity_poly.pdbx_strand_id
1 'polypeptide(L)'
;MAEFPVTNGVTTFREPPEGYVVNFANPQQQMVLEHYLIFGIGGTLAFLALLQRFYSKVVLYNGLQINDGFMFLAWILDVCEDGPLDIRKND
;
A
#
# COMPACT_ATOMS: atom_id res chain seq x y z
N MET A 1 -8.05 -23.05 34.00
CA MET A 1 -7.26 -21.98 33.35
C MET A 1 -7.22 -22.34 31.88
N ALA A 2 -7.55 -21.42 30.97
CA ALA A 2 -7.41 -21.70 29.54
C ALA A 2 -5.92 -21.76 29.22
N GLU A 3 -5.45 -22.91 28.74
CA GLU A 3 -4.05 -23.11 28.34
C GLU A 3 -3.88 -22.53 26.93
N PHE A 4 -2.95 -21.59 26.76
CA PHE A 4 -2.67 -20.99 25.45
C PHE A 4 -1.91 -22.00 24.58
N PRO A 5 -2.25 -22.12 23.28
CA PRO A 5 -1.53 -23.01 22.38
C PRO A 5 -0.09 -22.54 22.18
N VAL A 6 0.83 -23.49 22.08
CA VAL A 6 2.25 -23.23 21.82
C VAL A 6 2.56 -23.61 20.37
N THR A 7 2.79 -22.61 19.52
CA THR A 7 3.25 -22.83 18.15
C THR A 7 4.75 -22.55 18.06
N ASN A 8 5.54 -23.53 17.60
CA ASN A 8 6.99 -23.41 17.46
C ASN A 8 7.70 -22.89 18.73
N GLY A 9 7.24 -23.29 19.91
CA GLY A 9 7.82 -22.86 21.21
C GLY A 9 7.40 -21.47 21.68
N VAL A 10 6.54 -20.77 20.94
CA VAL A 10 5.98 -19.45 21.32
C VAL A 10 4.50 -19.63 21.68
N THR A 11 4.09 -19.10 22.83
CA THR A 11 2.69 -19.05 23.24
C THR A 11 1.93 -18.10 22.32
N THR A 12 0.97 -18.62 21.56
CA THR A 12 0.10 -17.81 20.70
C THR A 12 -1.28 -17.67 21.28
N PHE A 13 -1.96 -16.58 20.93
CA PHE A 13 -3.35 -16.34 21.33
C PHE A 13 -4.32 -17.30 20.64
N ARG A 14 -3.98 -17.75 19.42
CA ARG A 14 -4.82 -18.58 18.57
C ARG A 14 -3.97 -19.62 17.85
N GLU A 15 -4.53 -20.80 17.66
CA GLU A 15 -3.93 -21.84 16.82
C GLU A 15 -3.88 -21.40 15.35
N PRO A 16 -2.86 -21.86 14.60
CA PRO A 16 -2.75 -21.55 13.19
C PRO A 16 -3.87 -22.25 12.42
N PRO A 17 -4.40 -21.63 11.35
CA PRO A 17 -5.31 -22.30 10.43
C PRO A 17 -4.72 -23.59 9.87
N GLU A 18 -5.57 -24.58 9.55
CA GLU A 18 -5.13 -25.84 8.98
C GLU A 18 -4.34 -25.62 7.68
N GLY A 19 -3.12 -26.17 7.60
CA GLY A 19 -2.21 -26.00 6.46
C GLY A 19 -1.35 -24.72 6.47
N TYR A 20 -1.51 -23.83 7.44
CA TYR A 20 -0.68 -22.62 7.56
C TYR A 20 0.62 -22.89 8.33
N VAL A 21 1.76 -22.83 7.65
CA VAL A 21 3.08 -22.98 8.28
C VAL A 21 3.50 -21.65 8.89
N VAL A 22 3.49 -21.59 10.22
CA VAL A 22 3.88 -20.39 10.97
C VAL A 22 5.40 -20.21 10.89
N ASN A 23 5.85 -19.16 10.20
CA ASN A 23 7.25 -18.73 10.19
C ASN A 23 7.38 -17.35 10.85
N PHE A 24 8.01 -17.29 12.02
CA PHE A 24 8.24 -16.03 12.73
C PHE A 24 9.46 -15.26 12.23
N ALA A 25 10.42 -15.94 11.59
CA ALA A 25 11.65 -15.31 11.08
C ALA A 25 11.37 -14.56 9.78
N ASN A 26 10.52 -15.11 8.91
CA ASN A 26 10.03 -14.44 7.72
C ASN A 26 8.51 -14.64 7.61
N PRO A 27 7.70 -13.76 8.21
CA PRO A 27 6.26 -13.87 8.19
C PRO A 27 5.74 -13.65 6.77
N GLN A 28 4.83 -14.51 6.31
CA GLN A 28 4.17 -14.30 5.03
C GLN A 28 3.36 -13.00 5.09
N GLN A 29 3.59 -12.10 4.14
CA GLN A 29 2.77 -10.90 3.97
C GLN A 29 1.38 -11.30 3.50
N GLN A 30 0.36 -10.75 4.15
CA GLN A 30 -1.02 -10.89 3.71
C GLN A 30 -1.34 -9.84 2.65
N MET A 31 -2.24 -10.20 1.73
CA MET A 31 -2.79 -9.29 0.72
C MET A 31 -1.79 -8.66 -0.25
N VAL A 32 -0.67 -9.33 -0.52
CA VAL A 32 0.36 -8.84 -1.46
C VAL A 32 -0.25 -8.55 -2.83
N LEU A 33 -1.10 -9.45 -3.31
CA LEU A 33 -1.75 -9.29 -4.62
C LEU A 33 -2.75 -8.14 -4.64
N GLU A 34 -3.64 -8.05 -3.65
CA GLU A 34 -4.60 -6.93 -3.58
C GLU A 34 -3.88 -5.60 -3.46
N HIS A 35 -2.76 -5.54 -2.71
CA HIS A 35 -1.96 -4.32 -2.57
C HIS A 35 -1.36 -3.89 -3.91
N TYR A 36 -0.78 -4.81 -4.70
CA TYR A 36 -0.31 -4.50 -6.06
C TYR A 36 -1.44 -4.08 -7.00
N LEU A 37 -2.63 -4.68 -6.88
CA LEU A 37 -3.78 -4.33 -7.73
C LEU A 37 -4.33 -2.94 -7.39
N ILE A 38 -4.47 -2.61 -6.11
CA ILE A 38 -4.95 -1.30 -5.65
C ILE A 38 -3.92 -0.23 -6.01
N PHE A 39 -2.64 -0.48 -5.77
CA PHE A 39 -1.59 0.48 -6.12
C PHE A 39 -1.45 0.66 -7.63
N GLY A 40 -1.46 -0.43 -8.39
CA GLY A 40 -1.35 -0.40 -9.85
C GLY A 40 -2.54 0.27 -10.51
N ILE A 41 -3.76 -0.21 -10.24
CA ILE A 41 -4.99 0.27 -10.89
C ILE A 41 -5.50 1.56 -10.23
N GLY A 42 -5.58 1.58 -8.89
CA GLY A 42 -6.02 2.75 -8.14
C GLY A 42 -5.04 3.93 -8.31
N GLY A 43 -3.73 3.67 -8.27
CA GLY A 43 -2.71 4.68 -8.52
C GLY A 43 -2.78 5.24 -9.94
N THR A 44 -2.93 4.41 -10.98
CA THR A 44 -3.09 4.92 -12.36
C THR A 44 -4.40 5.68 -12.56
N LEU A 45 -5.51 5.24 -11.98
CA LEU A 45 -6.78 5.98 -12.06
C LEU A 45 -6.69 7.34 -11.34
N ALA A 46 -6.07 7.40 -10.17
CA ALA A 46 -5.81 8.64 -9.45
C ALA A 46 -4.94 9.60 -10.27
N PHE A 47 -3.90 9.08 -10.93
CA PHE A 47 -3.06 9.85 -11.85
C PHE A 47 -3.85 10.42 -13.03
N LEU A 48 -4.69 9.61 -13.69
CA LEU A 48 -5.52 10.06 -14.79
C LEU A 48 -6.52 11.14 -14.35
N ALA A 49 -7.13 10.98 -13.17
CA ALA A 49 -8.03 11.99 -12.59
C ALA A 49 -7.31 13.30 -12.27
N LEU A 50 -6.07 13.23 -11.77
CA LEU A 50 -5.19 14.39 -11.56
C LEU A 50 -4.90 15.10 -12.89
N LEU A 51 -4.51 14.35 -13.93
CA LEU A 51 -4.27 14.92 -15.27
C LEU A 51 -5.51 15.61 -15.83
N GLN A 52 -6.68 14.98 -15.70
CA GLN A 52 -7.96 15.59 -16.10
C GLN A 52 -8.21 16.91 -15.35
N ARG A 53 -7.93 16.95 -14.04
CA ARG A 53 -8.08 18.15 -13.21
C ARG A 53 -7.14 19.27 -13.65
N PHE A 54 -5.89 18.96 -13.98
CA PHE A 54 -4.94 19.93 -14.51
C PHE A 54 -5.37 20.44 -15.88
N TYR A 55 -5.80 19.56 -16.79
CA TYR A 55 -6.25 19.93 -18.13
C TYR A 55 -7.39 20.96 -18.10
N SER A 56 -8.44 20.70 -17.31
CA SER A 56 -9.57 21.61 -17.18
C SER A 56 -9.14 22.98 -16.65
N LYS A 57 -8.20 23.01 -15.69
CA LYS A 57 -7.71 24.27 -15.13
C LYS A 57 -6.78 25.02 -16.09
N VAL A 58 -5.89 24.33 -16.81
CA VAL A 58 -4.98 24.97 -17.77
C VAL A 58 -5.73 25.54 -18.97
N VAL A 59 -6.80 24.87 -19.42
CA VAL A 59 -7.55 25.27 -20.63
C VAL A 59 -8.67 26.26 -20.32
N LEU A 60 -9.41 26.11 -19.20
CA LEU A 60 -10.54 27.01 -18.87
C LEU A 60 -10.18 28.14 -17.89
N TYR A 61 -9.10 28.03 -17.10
CA TYR A 61 -8.72 29.02 -16.08
C TYR A 61 -7.31 29.57 -16.34
N ASN A 62 -7.17 30.91 -16.39
CA ASN A 62 -5.87 31.60 -16.55
C ASN A 62 -5.01 31.58 -15.26
N GLY A 63 -4.77 30.41 -14.67
CA GLY A 63 -3.91 30.34 -13.48
C GLY A 63 -3.81 28.97 -12.85
N LEU A 64 -2.62 28.37 -12.97
CA LEU A 64 -2.22 27.19 -12.23
C LEU A 64 -1.96 27.61 -10.78
N GLN A 65 -2.88 27.27 -9.87
CA GLN A 65 -2.75 27.66 -8.47
C GLN A 65 -1.73 26.77 -7.77
N ILE A 66 -0.97 27.35 -6.84
CA ILE A 66 0.01 26.64 -6.00
C ILE A 66 -0.64 25.44 -5.28
N ASN A 67 -1.92 25.56 -4.92
CA ASN A 67 -2.69 24.47 -4.30
C ASN A 67 -2.78 23.21 -5.19
N ASP A 68 -2.89 23.34 -6.51
CA ASP A 68 -2.92 22.16 -7.38
C ASP A 68 -1.53 21.50 -7.47
N GLY A 69 -0.46 22.30 -7.41
CA GLY A 69 0.92 21.81 -7.31
C GLY A 69 1.17 21.01 -6.03
N PHE A 70 0.68 21.49 -4.88
CA PHE A 70 0.74 20.74 -3.62
C PHE A 70 -0.04 19.43 -3.67
N MET A 71 -1.17 19.41 -4.38
CA MET A 71 -1.99 18.21 -4.53
C MET A 71 -1.29 17.13 -5.38
N PHE A 72 -0.52 17.55 -6.41
CA PHE A 72 0.30 16.64 -7.21
C PHE A 72 1.52 16.13 -6.43
N LEU A 73 2.19 17.00 -5.67
CA LEU A 73 3.30 16.61 -4.80
C LEU A 73 2.86 15.63 -3.71
N ALA A 74 1.69 15.87 -3.10
CA ALA A 74 1.11 14.96 -2.12
C ALA A 74 0.87 13.56 -2.72
N TRP A 75 0.37 13.49 -3.96
CA TRP A 75 0.19 12.22 -4.66
C TRP A 75 1.51 11.50 -4.97
N ILE A 76 2.57 12.23 -5.36
CA ILE A 76 3.90 11.64 -5.56
C ILE A 76 4.47 11.08 -4.26
N LEU A 77 4.29 11.80 -3.14
CA LEU A 77 4.80 11.38 -1.83
C LEU A 77 4.06 10.12 -1.33
N ASP A 78 2.74 10.06 -1.50
CA ASP A 78 1.91 8.88 -1.21
C ASP A 78 2.42 7.64 -1.98
N VAL A 79 2.63 7.78 -3.29
CA VAL A 79 3.16 6.69 -4.14
C VAL A 79 4.60 6.29 -3.76
N CYS A 80 5.42 7.26 -3.33
CA CYS A 80 6.81 7.05 -2.95
C CYS A 80 6.95 6.36 -1.58
N GLU A 81 5.94 6.43 -0.70
CA GLU A 81 5.98 5.78 0.61
C GLU A 81 5.85 4.25 0.49
N ASP A 82 5.02 3.79 -0.46
CA ASP A 82 4.74 2.36 -0.65
C ASP A 82 5.78 1.65 -1.55
N GLY A 83 6.42 2.35 -2.50
CA GLY A 83 7.39 1.77 -3.44
C GLY A 83 8.69 1.18 -2.85
N PRO A 84 9.38 1.83 -1.88
CA PRO A 84 10.72 1.43 -1.44
C PRO A 84 10.75 0.37 -0.32
N LEU A 85 9.61 0.03 0.29
CA LEU A 85 9.53 -0.98 1.36
C LEU A 85 9.38 -2.41 0.83
N ASP A 86 8.88 -2.57 -0.40
CA ASP A 86 8.60 -3.89 -0.98
C ASP A 86 9.83 -4.51 -1.67
N ILE A 87 10.72 -3.68 -2.24
CA ILE A 87 11.93 -4.17 -2.94
C ILE A 87 12.97 -4.73 -1.95
N ARG A 88 12.98 -4.27 -0.69
CA ARG A 88 14.01 -4.63 0.30
C ARG A 88 13.73 -5.92 1.09
N LYS A 89 12.57 -6.56 0.91
CA LYS A 89 12.22 -7.83 1.57
C LYS A 89 12.53 -9.07 0.71
N ASN A 90 12.96 -8.87 -0.53
CA ASN A 90 13.25 -9.94 -1.48
C ASN A 90 14.76 -10.23 -1.64
N ASP A 91 15.61 -9.60 -0.81
CA ASP A 91 17.05 -9.89 -0.69
C ASP A 91 17.36 -10.57 0.66
#